data_AF-A0A7S1DF98-F1
#
_entry.id   AF-A0A7S1DF98-F1
#
_cell.length_a   1.000
_cell.length_b   1.000
_cell.length_c   1.000
_cell.angle_alpha   90.00
_cell.angle_beta   90.00
_cell.angle_gamma   90.00
#
_symmetry.space_group_name_H-M   'P 1'
#
loop_
_entity.id
_entity.type
_entity.pdbx_description
1 polymer ?
#
loop_
_entity_poly.entity_id
_entity_poly.type
_entity_poly.pdbx_seq_one_letter_code
_entity_poly.pdbx_strand_id
1 'polypeptide(L)'
;RPPSQSINDALMGERNKQVQAAQAAAAKKAASSAREQQGNKDGEHGEFEGKKNSPVHLYITEVTEALKAYINMNAGCWPQIPLLRTPLPHVLPPPDPRLQPLTADPSPSFLPTLLLWMPWNWAAKQCGCSAPPCPCCGKQLSRWGYVRKRVLTHTMESVWGITNRFSCAGCKEDGNESKFKTWPGWHPDIRKSLPSGIQSMFNYQVEHRALVDVALTDELLFLSLNRVSASVCADLFKERFMRHFYDLELAWKERLAAAQSKGLPPFDCDPPPDLLPFRCFDDPLGYFGWCPKSNFWRRLLRKELDRYEELWTRQVQMIGGTILKGDHSRKTAKLIRIKVPPSQRSIR
;
A
#
# COMPACT_ATOMS: atom_id res chain seq x y z
N ARG A 1 -17.72 43.24 54.93
CA ARG A 1 -18.57 42.03 54.75
C ARG A 1 -17.91 41.20 53.65
N PRO A 2 -17.48 39.96 53.91
CA PRO A 2 -16.90 39.13 52.85
C PRO A 2 -17.99 38.84 51.81
N PRO A 3 -17.65 38.76 50.51
CA PRO A 3 -18.60 38.37 49.49
C PRO A 3 -19.14 36.97 49.80
N SER A 4 -20.45 36.82 49.72
CA SER A 4 -21.19 35.63 50.12
C SER A 4 -20.71 34.40 49.34
N GLN A 5 -20.32 33.34 50.07
CA GLN A 5 -19.95 32.02 49.52
C GLN A 5 -20.96 31.50 48.47
N SER A 6 -22.23 31.90 48.61
CA SER A 6 -23.33 31.60 47.70
C SER A 6 -23.08 31.92 46.21
N ILE A 7 -22.32 32.97 45.87
CA ILE A 7 -22.08 33.32 44.45
C ILE A 7 -21.05 32.38 43.82
N ASN A 8 -20.03 31.99 44.58
CA ASN A 8 -19.00 31.08 44.09
C ASN A 8 -19.55 29.66 43.89
N ASP A 9 -20.47 29.21 44.76
CA ASP A 9 -21.12 27.91 44.63
C ASP A 9 -22.03 27.85 43.40
N ALA A 10 -22.74 28.94 43.08
CA ALA A 10 -23.55 29.05 41.88
C ALA A 10 -22.70 29.01 40.59
N LEU A 11 -21.59 29.76 40.55
CA LEU A 11 -20.68 29.77 39.40
C LEU A 11 -19.99 28.42 39.19
N MET A 12 -19.62 27.72 40.27
CA MET A 12 -19.05 26.37 40.18
C MET A 12 -20.07 25.34 39.68
N GLY A 13 -21.34 25.45 40.10
CA GLY A 13 -22.42 24.61 39.60
C GLY A 13 -22.66 24.77 38.08
N GLU A 14 -22.62 26.00 37.59
CA GLU A 14 -22.83 26.32 36.17
C GLU A 14 -21.66 25.83 35.30
N ARG A 15 -20.43 26.00 35.79
CA ARG A 15 -19.22 25.52 35.11
C ARG A 15 -19.19 23.99 35.02
N ASN A 16 -19.63 23.28 36.06
CA ASN A 16 -19.75 21.82 36.04
C ASN A 16 -20.79 21.33 35.03
N LYS A 17 -21.92 22.02 34.90
CA LYS A 17 -22.94 21.71 33.87
C LYS A 17 -22.40 21.88 32.46
N GLN A 18 -21.63 22.95 32.21
CA GLN A 18 -21.01 23.18 30.90
C GLN A 18 -19.97 22.10 30.55
N VAL A 19 -19.15 21.68 31.51
CA VAL A 19 -18.16 20.59 31.32
C VAL A 19 -18.87 19.27 31.01
N GLN A 20 -19.94 18.93 31.74
CA GLN A 20 -20.72 17.71 31.48
C GLN A 20 -21.40 17.74 30.10
N ALA A 21 -21.96 18.88 29.69
CA ALA A 21 -22.55 19.04 28.36
C ALA A 21 -21.51 18.88 27.24
N ALA A 22 -20.30 19.45 27.42
CA ALA A 22 -19.21 19.30 26.46
C ALA A 22 -18.72 17.84 26.36
N GLN A 23 -18.60 17.14 27.49
CA GLN A 23 -18.23 15.72 27.52
C GLN A 23 -19.29 14.84 26.85
N ALA A 24 -20.59 15.10 27.07
CA ALA A 24 -21.67 14.39 26.42
C ALA A 24 -21.71 14.63 24.90
N ALA A 25 -21.44 15.87 24.45
CA ALA A 25 -21.32 16.19 23.03
C ALA A 25 -20.13 15.48 22.38
N ALA A 26 -18.97 15.44 23.05
CA ALA A 26 -17.79 14.71 22.59
C ALA A 26 -18.06 13.20 22.50
N ALA A 27 -18.75 12.61 23.48
CA ALA A 27 -19.13 11.21 23.47
C ALA A 27 -20.10 10.86 22.32
N LYS A 28 -21.09 11.73 22.05
CA LYS A 28 -22.00 11.56 20.90
C LYS A 28 -21.26 11.64 19.56
N LYS A 29 -20.30 12.56 19.43
CA LYS A 29 -19.46 12.69 18.22
C LYS A 29 -18.51 11.50 18.03
N ALA A 30 -17.99 10.94 19.11
CA ALA A 30 -17.19 9.71 19.08
C ALA A 30 -18.04 8.48 18.70
N ALA A 31 -19.26 8.38 19.24
CA ALA A 31 -20.19 7.29 18.90
C ALA A 31 -20.68 7.36 17.44
N SER A 32 -20.94 8.56 16.90
CA SER A 32 -21.29 8.71 15.48
C SER A 32 -20.13 8.33 14.56
N SER A 33 -18.90 8.73 14.89
CA SER A 33 -17.71 8.35 14.12
C SER A 33 -17.40 6.85 14.20
N ALA A 34 -17.64 6.21 15.35
CA ALA A 34 -17.50 4.76 15.50
C ALA A 34 -18.52 4.00 14.65
N ARG A 35 -19.78 4.47 14.60
CA ARG A 35 -20.86 3.86 13.81
C ARG A 35 -20.62 3.99 12.30
N GLU A 36 -20.07 5.13 11.87
CA GLU A 36 -19.66 5.38 10.48
C GLU A 36 -18.47 4.50 10.06
N GLN A 37 -17.55 4.19 10.99
CA GLN A 37 -16.45 3.24 10.75
C GLN A 37 -16.90 1.77 10.77
N GLN A 38 -18.00 1.45 11.44
CA GLN A 38 -18.55 0.09 11.51
C GLN A 38 -19.45 -0.24 10.31
N GLY A 39 -20.19 0.72 9.78
CA GLY A 39 -20.97 0.57 8.54
C GLY A 39 -20.11 0.36 7.28
N ASN A 40 -18.79 0.55 7.37
CA ASN A 40 -17.85 0.40 6.26
C ASN A 40 -17.07 -0.94 6.29
N LYS A 41 -17.42 -1.87 7.19
CA LYS A 41 -16.76 -3.18 7.31
C LYS A 41 -17.47 -4.31 6.58
N ASP A 42 -18.76 -4.17 6.28
CA ASP A 42 -19.59 -5.26 5.74
C ASP A 42 -19.88 -5.13 4.22
N GLY A 43 -19.18 -4.22 3.53
CA GLY A 43 -19.34 -3.95 2.09
C GLY A 43 -18.04 -4.06 1.30
N GLU A 44 -17.24 -5.11 1.47
CA GLU A 44 -15.91 -5.24 0.82
C GLU A 44 -15.92 -5.83 -0.62
N HIS A 45 -17.08 -5.94 -1.29
CA HIS A 45 -17.16 -6.39 -2.70
C HIS A 45 -17.95 -5.46 -3.64
N GLY A 46 -18.30 -4.24 -3.20
CA GLY A 46 -18.87 -3.25 -4.10
C GLY A 46 -17.80 -2.71 -5.05
N GLU A 47 -17.75 -3.19 -6.30
CA GLU A 47 -17.14 -2.41 -7.38
C GLU A 47 -17.79 -1.03 -7.38
N PHE A 48 -17.02 -0.02 -6.96
CA PHE A 48 -17.48 1.36 -6.91
C PHE A 48 -17.78 1.83 -8.35
N GLU A 49 -19.05 1.81 -8.75
CA GLU A 49 -19.51 2.34 -10.04
C GLU A 49 -19.42 3.88 -10.12
N GLY A 50 -19.10 4.53 -9.00
CA GLY A 50 -18.85 5.96 -8.91
C GLY A 50 -17.58 6.38 -9.65
N LYS A 51 -17.75 6.76 -10.92
CA LYS A 51 -16.84 7.55 -11.78
C LYS A 51 -15.67 6.79 -12.42
N LYS A 52 -16.01 5.97 -13.43
CA LYS A 52 -15.11 5.37 -14.43
C LYS A 52 -14.34 6.38 -15.32
N ASN A 53 -14.48 7.68 -15.08
CA ASN A 53 -14.01 8.76 -15.98
C ASN A 53 -12.87 9.61 -15.39
N SER A 54 -12.16 9.17 -14.35
CA SER A 54 -10.96 9.92 -13.92
C SER A 54 -9.86 9.82 -14.98
N PRO A 55 -9.07 10.87 -15.22
CA PRO A 55 -7.96 10.79 -16.18
C PRO A 55 -6.94 9.70 -15.83
N VAL A 56 -6.67 9.49 -14.54
CA VAL A 56 -5.81 8.38 -14.07
C VAL A 56 -6.42 7.02 -14.39
N HIS A 57 -7.73 6.84 -14.18
CA HIS A 57 -8.42 5.60 -14.48
C HIS A 57 -8.46 5.35 -15.99
N LEU A 58 -8.77 6.37 -16.78
CA LEU A 58 -8.77 6.30 -18.25
C LEU A 58 -7.39 5.92 -18.76
N TYR A 59 -6.32 6.59 -18.30
CA TYR A 59 -4.94 6.25 -18.66
C TYR A 59 -4.59 4.79 -18.34
N ILE A 60 -4.87 4.34 -17.11
CA ILE A 60 -4.60 2.94 -16.73
C ILE A 60 -5.43 1.96 -17.56
N THR A 61 -6.70 2.29 -17.82
CA THR A 61 -7.61 1.45 -18.61
C THR A 61 -7.16 1.40 -20.07
N GLU A 62 -6.84 2.53 -20.69
CA GLU A 62 -6.29 2.62 -22.05
C GLU A 62 -5.02 1.79 -22.20
N VAL A 63 -4.06 1.91 -21.28
CA VAL A 63 -2.85 1.08 -21.30
C VAL A 63 -3.19 -0.39 -21.13
N THR A 64 -4.14 -0.73 -20.25
CA THR A 64 -4.57 -2.12 -20.05
C THR A 64 -5.27 -2.69 -21.29
N GLU A 65 -6.13 -1.91 -21.96
CA GLU A 65 -6.81 -2.29 -23.20
C GLU A 65 -5.83 -2.39 -24.36
N ALA A 66 -4.87 -1.46 -24.48
CA ALA A 66 -3.79 -1.55 -25.45
C ALA A 66 -2.96 -2.83 -25.25
N LEU A 67 -2.64 -3.18 -23.99
CA LEU A 67 -1.98 -4.45 -23.66
C LEU A 67 -2.83 -5.68 -24.02
N LYS A 68 -4.15 -5.63 -23.79
CA LYS A 68 -5.08 -6.71 -24.20
C LYS A 68 -5.12 -6.87 -25.72
N ALA A 69 -5.37 -5.78 -26.45
CA ALA A 69 -5.46 -5.77 -27.91
C ALA A 69 -4.17 -6.28 -28.53
N TYR A 70 -3.03 -5.77 -28.07
CA TYR A 70 -1.72 -6.16 -28.56
C TYR A 70 -1.43 -7.66 -28.37
N ILE A 71 -1.77 -8.22 -27.20
CA ILE A 71 -1.53 -9.63 -26.89
C ILE A 71 -2.49 -10.55 -27.67
N ASN A 72 -3.73 -10.12 -27.90
CA ASN A 72 -4.67 -10.86 -28.74
C ASN A 72 -4.23 -10.88 -30.20
N MET A 73 -3.68 -9.77 -30.72
CA MET A 73 -3.13 -9.69 -32.08
C MET A 73 -1.88 -10.55 -32.28
N ASN A 74 -1.11 -10.78 -31.21
CA ASN A 74 0.14 -11.54 -31.24
C ASN A 74 0.03 -12.85 -30.44
N ALA A 75 -1.11 -13.54 -30.53
CA ALA A 75 -1.35 -14.82 -29.86
C ALA A 75 -0.34 -15.89 -30.33
N GLY A 76 0.86 -15.90 -29.72
CA GLY A 76 1.98 -16.77 -30.05
C GLY A 76 3.36 -16.11 -29.92
N CYS A 77 3.44 -14.78 -30.01
CA CYS A 77 4.71 -14.04 -30.02
C CYS A 77 4.67 -12.90 -29.01
N TRP A 78 5.50 -12.93 -27.96
CA TRP A 78 5.63 -11.76 -27.09
C TRP A 78 6.19 -10.58 -27.87
N PRO A 79 5.74 -9.34 -27.59
CA PRO A 79 6.20 -8.16 -28.29
C PRO A 79 7.71 -8.14 -28.51
N GLN A 80 8.13 -7.93 -29.76
CA GLN A 80 9.37 -7.24 -30.05
C GLN A 80 9.15 -5.72 -30.00
N ILE A 81 8.29 -5.22 -29.10
CA ILE A 81 8.26 -3.79 -28.81
C ILE A 81 9.68 -3.45 -28.32
N PRO A 82 10.43 -2.56 -28.98
CA PRO A 82 11.79 -2.23 -28.58
C PRO A 82 11.89 -1.81 -27.10
N LEU A 83 10.84 -1.17 -26.57
CA LEU A 83 10.71 -0.78 -25.15
C LEU A 83 10.60 -1.97 -24.17
N LEU A 84 10.16 -3.15 -24.63
CA LEU A 84 10.00 -4.36 -23.82
C LEU A 84 11.14 -5.39 -24.03
N ARG A 85 12.23 -4.98 -24.69
CA ARG A 85 13.46 -5.78 -24.80
C ARG A 85 14.33 -5.73 -23.54
N THR A 86 14.02 -4.85 -22.59
CA THR A 86 14.73 -4.69 -21.32
C THR A 86 14.39 -5.82 -20.33
N PRO A 87 15.26 -6.10 -19.33
CA PRO A 87 14.92 -7.04 -18.26
C PRO A 87 13.71 -6.52 -17.46
N LEU A 88 12.86 -7.44 -17.00
CA LEU A 88 11.75 -7.16 -16.08
C LEU A 88 12.26 -6.59 -14.74
N PRO A 89 11.40 -5.96 -13.91
CA PRO A 89 10.11 -5.38 -14.27
C PRO A 89 10.24 -4.22 -15.27
N HIS A 90 9.23 -4.01 -16.12
CA HIS A 90 9.21 -2.83 -16.99
C HIS A 90 8.51 -1.67 -16.29
N VAL A 91 9.19 -0.53 -16.24
CA VAL A 91 8.64 0.71 -15.71
C VAL A 91 8.30 1.61 -16.89
N LEU A 92 7.01 1.92 -17.05
CA LEU A 92 6.54 2.90 -18.01
C LEU A 92 6.34 4.23 -17.26
N PRO A 93 7.24 5.21 -17.44
CA PRO A 93 7.01 6.53 -16.86
C PRO A 93 5.74 7.13 -17.47
N PRO A 94 5.03 8.01 -16.74
CA PRO A 94 3.98 8.79 -17.36
C PRO A 94 4.56 9.62 -18.52
N PRO A 95 3.73 10.03 -19.50
CA PRO A 95 4.19 10.95 -20.54
C PRO A 95 4.82 12.18 -19.91
N ASP A 96 5.97 12.62 -20.42
CA ASP A 96 6.65 13.80 -19.87
C ASP A 96 5.66 14.96 -19.84
N PRO A 97 5.33 15.50 -18.66
CA PRO A 97 4.32 16.53 -18.55
C PRO A 97 4.68 17.72 -19.45
N ARG A 98 5.97 18.02 -19.65
CA ARG A 98 6.47 19.11 -20.50
C ARG A 98 6.11 18.95 -21.98
N LEU A 99 5.91 17.72 -22.43
CA LEU A 99 5.54 17.39 -23.82
C LEU A 99 4.03 17.37 -24.04
N GLN A 100 3.25 17.34 -22.96
CA GLN A 100 1.80 17.37 -23.06
C GLN A 100 1.33 18.78 -23.43
N PRO A 101 0.23 18.90 -24.20
CA PRO A 101 -0.43 20.18 -24.41
C PRO A 101 -0.66 20.83 -23.05
N LEU A 102 -0.25 22.09 -22.92
CA LEU A 102 -0.52 22.80 -21.68
C LEU A 102 -2.03 23.01 -21.59
N THR A 103 -2.62 22.55 -20.50
CA THR A 103 -4.04 22.68 -20.20
C THR A 103 -4.17 23.24 -18.78
N ALA A 104 -5.31 23.87 -18.45
CA ALA A 104 -5.58 24.19 -17.05
C ALA A 104 -5.93 22.95 -16.22
N ASP A 105 -6.22 21.82 -16.87
CA ASP A 105 -6.40 20.55 -16.17
C ASP A 105 -5.05 20.07 -15.61
N PRO A 106 -4.90 19.98 -14.27
CA PRO A 106 -3.68 19.49 -13.66
C PRO A 106 -3.45 17.98 -13.87
N SER A 107 -4.50 17.22 -14.15
CA SER A 107 -4.49 15.74 -14.19
C SER A 107 -3.34 15.10 -14.97
N PRO A 108 -2.93 15.62 -16.13
CA PRO A 108 -1.82 15.04 -16.89
C PRO A 108 -0.47 15.07 -16.13
N SER A 109 -0.29 16.02 -15.21
CA SER A 109 0.92 16.14 -14.36
C SER A 109 0.94 15.13 -13.20
N PHE A 110 -0.19 14.49 -12.92
CA PHE A 110 -0.36 13.52 -11.82
C PHE A 110 -0.58 12.09 -12.34
N LEU A 111 -0.30 11.84 -13.62
CA LEU A 111 -0.39 10.49 -14.17
C LEU A 111 0.63 9.56 -13.46
N PRO A 112 0.22 8.36 -13.06
CA PRO A 112 1.11 7.46 -12.34
C PRO A 112 2.09 6.77 -13.28
N THR A 113 3.24 6.40 -12.73
CA THR A 113 4.13 5.42 -13.35
C THR A 113 3.47 4.05 -13.35
N LEU A 114 3.59 3.31 -14.46
CA LEU A 114 3.07 1.94 -14.56
C LEU A 114 4.20 0.94 -14.45
N LEU A 115 4.07 0.03 -13.48
CA LEU A 115 4.97 -1.11 -13.28
C LEU A 115 4.34 -2.33 -13.94
N LEU A 116 4.85 -2.74 -15.09
CA LEU A 116 4.42 -3.97 -15.75
C LEU A 116 5.26 -5.16 -15.27
N TRP A 117 4.61 -6.08 -14.59
CA TRP A 117 5.22 -7.32 -14.12
C TRP A 117 4.51 -8.51 -14.73
N MET A 118 5.14 -9.09 -15.75
CA MET A 118 4.58 -10.21 -16.50
C MET A 118 5.57 -11.37 -16.53
N PRO A 119 5.94 -11.93 -15.36
CA PRO A 119 7.10 -12.81 -15.24
C PRO A 119 6.95 -14.10 -16.04
N TRP A 120 5.73 -14.63 -16.13
CA TRP A 120 5.44 -15.84 -16.89
C TRP A 120 5.60 -15.69 -18.40
N ASN A 121 5.48 -14.47 -18.90
CA ASN A 121 5.67 -14.18 -20.30
C ASN A 121 7.15 -14.21 -20.66
N TRP A 122 7.98 -13.72 -19.73
CA TRP A 122 9.42 -13.80 -19.85
C TRP A 122 9.91 -15.23 -19.61
N ALA A 123 9.36 -15.93 -18.62
CA ALA A 123 9.64 -17.35 -18.38
C ALA A 123 9.39 -18.20 -19.63
N ALA A 124 8.22 -18.06 -20.26
CA ALA A 124 7.90 -18.78 -21.49
C ALA A 124 8.92 -18.54 -22.61
N LYS A 125 9.43 -17.30 -22.73
CA LYS A 125 10.41 -16.93 -23.76
C LYS A 125 11.83 -17.41 -23.46
N GLN A 126 12.27 -17.31 -22.21
CA GLN A 126 13.66 -17.57 -21.81
C GLN A 126 13.92 -19.04 -21.49
N CYS A 127 13.00 -19.68 -20.76
CA CYS A 127 13.17 -21.05 -20.28
C CYS A 127 12.24 -22.07 -20.97
N GLY A 128 11.40 -21.64 -21.93
CA GLY A 128 10.36 -22.51 -22.48
C GLY A 128 9.32 -22.93 -21.45
N CYS A 129 9.25 -22.22 -20.32
CA CYS A 129 8.37 -22.56 -19.21
C CYS A 129 6.90 -22.38 -19.65
N SER A 130 6.08 -23.41 -19.45
CA SER A 130 4.63 -23.33 -19.69
C SER A 130 3.96 -22.36 -18.72
N ALA A 131 2.64 -22.19 -18.86
CA ALA A 131 1.85 -21.40 -17.90
C ALA A 131 2.00 -21.93 -16.45
N PRO A 132 1.77 -21.07 -15.42
CA PRO A 132 1.92 -21.47 -14.02
C PRO A 132 1.00 -22.62 -13.64
N PRO A 133 1.41 -23.50 -12.71
CA PRO A 133 0.52 -24.50 -12.12
C PRO A 133 -0.51 -23.82 -11.19
N CYS A 134 -1.70 -24.41 -11.12
CA CYS A 134 -2.79 -23.99 -10.25
C CYS A 134 -2.43 -24.23 -8.78
N PRO A 135 -2.51 -23.21 -7.90
CA PRO A 135 -2.23 -23.39 -6.47
C PRO A 135 -3.12 -24.44 -5.78
N CYS A 136 -4.32 -24.72 -6.32
CA CYS A 136 -5.23 -25.70 -5.72
C CYS A 136 -5.05 -27.13 -6.25
N CYS A 137 -4.86 -27.31 -7.57
CA CYS A 137 -4.93 -28.63 -8.19
C CYS A 137 -3.72 -28.99 -9.08
N GLY A 138 -2.71 -28.11 -9.17
CA GLY A 138 -1.49 -28.34 -9.94
C GLY A 138 -1.62 -28.25 -11.47
N LYS A 139 -2.84 -28.28 -12.02
CA LYS A 139 -3.08 -28.13 -13.47
C LYS A 139 -2.58 -26.79 -13.99
N GLN A 140 -2.17 -26.73 -15.26
CA GLN A 140 -1.75 -25.47 -15.88
C GLN A 140 -2.90 -24.45 -15.90
N LEU A 141 -2.56 -23.22 -15.52
CA LEU A 141 -3.49 -22.10 -15.54
C LEU A 141 -3.57 -21.47 -16.92
N SER A 142 -4.76 -21.02 -17.30
CA SER A 142 -4.97 -20.21 -18.50
C SER A 142 -4.89 -18.73 -18.15
N ARG A 143 -4.43 -17.90 -19.09
CA ARG A 143 -4.47 -16.44 -18.90
C ARG A 143 -5.92 -15.95 -18.98
N TRP A 144 -6.33 -15.13 -18.02
CA TRP A 144 -7.69 -14.59 -17.85
C TRP A 144 -7.66 -13.06 -17.70
N GLY A 145 -6.89 -12.39 -18.56
CA GLY A 145 -6.73 -10.94 -18.55
C GLY A 145 -5.67 -10.42 -17.58
N TYR A 146 -5.96 -9.29 -16.93
CA TYR A 146 -5.02 -8.54 -16.11
C TYR A 146 -5.62 -8.12 -14.79
N VAL A 147 -4.75 -7.87 -13.82
CA VAL A 147 -5.10 -7.18 -12.58
C VAL A 147 -4.12 -6.06 -12.32
N ARG A 148 -4.64 -4.98 -11.74
CA ARG A 148 -3.87 -3.83 -11.30
C ARG A 148 -3.87 -3.73 -9.79
N LYS A 149 -2.80 -3.15 -9.24
CA LYS A 149 -2.62 -2.94 -7.80
C LYS A 149 -1.80 -1.68 -7.57
N ARG A 150 -2.13 -0.88 -6.56
CA ARG A 150 -1.29 0.25 -6.17
C ARG A 150 0.07 -0.26 -5.68
N VAL A 151 1.14 0.45 -5.99
CA VAL A 151 2.50 0.16 -5.52
C VAL A 151 2.92 1.30 -4.62
N LEU A 152 3.29 0.97 -3.38
CA LEU A 152 3.94 1.88 -2.44
C LEU A 152 5.44 1.76 -2.66
N THR A 153 6.03 2.75 -3.30
CA THR A 153 7.47 2.79 -3.57
C THR A 153 8.23 3.50 -2.46
N HIS A 154 9.51 3.19 -2.29
CA HIS A 154 10.37 3.97 -1.41
C HIS A 154 10.51 5.43 -1.89
N THR A 155 10.40 5.70 -3.20
CA THR A 155 10.40 7.07 -3.76
C THR A 155 9.13 7.86 -3.44
N MET A 156 8.08 7.19 -2.93
CA MET A 156 6.76 7.77 -2.68
C MET A 156 6.09 8.35 -3.94
N GLU A 157 6.46 7.83 -5.11
CA GLU A 157 5.83 8.14 -6.38
C GLU A 157 4.48 7.42 -6.51
N SER A 158 3.58 7.99 -7.32
CA SER A 158 2.32 7.32 -7.67
C SER A 158 2.60 6.22 -8.68
N VAL A 159 2.56 4.95 -8.24
CA VAL A 159 2.87 3.80 -9.10
C VAL A 159 1.74 2.76 -9.09
N TRP A 160 1.41 2.24 -10.27
CA TRP A 160 0.46 1.14 -10.45
C TRP A 160 1.13 -0.10 -11.03
N GLY A 161 1.06 -1.20 -10.30
CA GLY A 161 1.50 -2.51 -10.73
C GLY A 161 0.43 -3.21 -11.55
N ILE A 162 0.80 -3.71 -12.73
CA ILE A 162 -0.07 -4.50 -13.60
C ILE A 162 0.57 -5.87 -13.83
N THR A 163 -0.21 -6.94 -13.64
CA THR A 163 0.21 -8.33 -13.92
C THR A 163 -0.89 -9.10 -14.64
N ASN A 164 -0.55 -10.26 -15.17
CA ASN A 164 -1.52 -11.24 -15.65
C ASN A 164 -2.46 -11.71 -14.54
N ARG A 165 -3.74 -11.89 -14.89
CA ARG A 165 -4.69 -12.71 -14.13
C ARG A 165 -4.71 -14.09 -14.76
N PHE A 166 -4.79 -15.12 -13.94
CA PHE A 166 -4.84 -16.51 -14.35
C PHE A 166 -6.15 -17.14 -13.88
N SER A 167 -6.69 -18.10 -14.63
CA SER A 167 -7.85 -18.90 -14.25
C SER A 167 -7.56 -20.40 -14.39
N CYS A 168 -8.24 -21.21 -13.58
CA CYS A 168 -8.16 -22.67 -13.65
C CYS A 168 -9.51 -23.21 -14.13
N ALA A 169 -9.53 -23.93 -15.25
CA ALA A 169 -10.74 -24.59 -15.75
C ALA A 169 -11.26 -25.67 -14.79
N GLY A 170 -10.36 -26.32 -14.03
CA GLY A 170 -10.69 -27.40 -13.10
C GLY A 170 -11.05 -26.97 -11.68
N CYS A 171 -10.95 -25.69 -11.34
CA CYS A 171 -11.30 -25.19 -10.00
C CYS A 171 -12.40 -24.14 -10.09
N LYS A 172 -13.47 -24.34 -9.32
CA LYS A 172 -14.59 -23.39 -9.23
C LYS A 172 -14.40 -22.46 -8.04
N GLU A 173 -15.03 -21.29 -8.12
CA GLU A 173 -15.08 -20.35 -7.01
C GLU A 173 -16.06 -20.87 -5.94
N ASP A 174 -15.70 -20.70 -4.67
CA ASP A 174 -16.50 -21.19 -3.55
C ASP A 174 -17.87 -20.49 -3.56
N GLY A 175 -18.95 -21.27 -3.66
CA GLY A 175 -20.32 -20.75 -3.78
C GLY A 175 -20.74 -20.31 -5.19
N ASN A 176 -19.91 -20.53 -6.23
CA ASN A 176 -20.31 -20.27 -7.61
C ASN A 176 -19.72 -21.26 -8.62
N GLU A 177 -20.49 -22.31 -8.95
CA GLU A 177 -20.09 -23.36 -9.92
C GLU A 177 -19.88 -22.83 -11.35
N SER A 178 -20.49 -21.68 -11.68
CA SER A 178 -20.36 -21.09 -13.01
C SER A 178 -19.03 -20.35 -13.20
N LYS A 179 -18.37 -19.90 -12.12
CA LYS A 179 -17.16 -19.09 -12.17
C LYS A 179 -15.90 -19.92 -11.94
N PHE A 180 -14.90 -19.72 -12.79
CA PHE A 180 -13.57 -20.28 -12.59
C PHE A 180 -12.84 -19.51 -11.49
N LYS A 181 -12.13 -20.23 -10.62
CA LYS A 181 -11.25 -19.60 -9.64
C LYS A 181 -10.13 -18.88 -10.37
N THR A 182 -9.81 -17.64 -9.94
CA THR A 182 -8.77 -16.81 -10.56
C THR A 182 -7.71 -16.40 -9.57
N TRP A 183 -6.48 -16.20 -10.06
CA TRP A 183 -5.35 -15.77 -9.26
C TRP A 183 -4.60 -14.63 -9.94
N PRO A 184 -4.14 -13.63 -9.18
CA PRO A 184 -3.23 -12.64 -9.71
C PRO A 184 -1.84 -13.27 -9.96
N GLY A 185 -1.09 -12.77 -10.93
CA GLY A 185 0.29 -13.22 -11.17
C GLY A 185 1.24 -12.96 -10.00
N TRP A 186 0.88 -12.05 -9.08
CA TRP A 186 1.60 -11.85 -7.82
C TRP A 186 1.28 -12.90 -6.74
N HIS A 187 0.41 -13.89 -6.99
CA HIS A 187 0.04 -14.89 -5.99
C HIS A 187 1.28 -15.65 -5.50
N PRO A 188 1.45 -15.90 -4.18
CA PRO A 188 2.67 -16.50 -3.64
C PRO A 188 3.07 -17.81 -4.32
N ASP A 189 2.13 -18.72 -4.54
CA ASP A 189 2.44 -20.03 -5.15
C ASP A 189 2.69 -19.94 -6.67
N ILE A 190 2.05 -18.99 -7.35
CA ILE A 190 2.35 -18.68 -8.77
C ILE A 190 3.74 -18.06 -8.90
N ARG A 191 4.17 -17.28 -7.91
CA ARG A 191 5.53 -16.73 -7.88
C ARG A 191 6.57 -17.80 -7.55
N LYS A 192 6.31 -18.66 -6.57
CA LYS A 192 7.24 -19.73 -6.16
C LYS A 192 7.54 -20.72 -7.29
N SER A 193 6.64 -20.85 -8.26
CA SER A 193 6.81 -21.71 -9.44
C SER A 193 7.62 -21.05 -10.58
N LEU A 194 7.97 -19.76 -10.48
CA LEU A 194 8.87 -19.12 -11.44
C LEU A 194 10.31 -19.63 -11.24
N PRO A 195 11.19 -19.57 -12.26
CA PRO A 195 12.62 -19.76 -12.05
C PRO A 195 13.18 -18.76 -11.04
N SER A 196 14.15 -19.18 -10.22
CA SER A 196 14.70 -18.40 -9.10
C SER A 196 15.21 -17.01 -9.52
N GLY A 197 15.88 -16.91 -10.67
CA GLY A 197 16.35 -15.64 -11.21
C GLY A 197 15.22 -14.66 -11.56
N ILE A 198 14.04 -15.16 -11.99
CA ILE A 198 12.86 -14.31 -12.20
C ILE A 198 12.24 -13.92 -10.86
N GLN A 199 12.22 -14.86 -9.90
CA GLN A 199 11.68 -14.60 -8.56
C GLN A 199 12.42 -13.47 -7.86
N SER A 200 13.75 -13.44 -7.94
CA SER A 200 14.59 -12.42 -7.29
C SER A 200 14.42 -11.03 -7.89
N MET A 201 13.90 -10.91 -9.11
CA MET A 201 13.59 -9.61 -9.72
C MET A 201 12.32 -8.98 -9.13
N PHE A 202 11.52 -9.75 -8.38
CA PHE A 202 10.30 -9.26 -7.75
C PHE A 202 10.57 -8.64 -6.37
N ASN A 203 10.89 -7.35 -6.36
CA ASN A 203 11.25 -6.60 -5.15
C ASN A 203 10.04 -5.99 -4.42
N TYR A 204 8.92 -6.72 -4.36
CA TYR A 204 7.71 -6.22 -3.69
C TYR A 204 7.10 -7.26 -2.75
N GLN A 205 6.53 -6.75 -1.66
CA GLN A 205 5.66 -7.49 -0.77
C GLN A 205 4.22 -7.34 -1.23
N VAL A 206 3.54 -8.48 -1.36
CA VAL A 206 2.14 -8.50 -1.78
C VAL A 206 1.26 -8.43 -0.54
N GLU A 207 0.64 -7.28 -0.34
CA GLU A 207 -0.40 -7.07 0.67
C GLU A 207 -1.78 -7.16 0.02
N HIS A 208 -2.86 -7.29 0.78
CA HIS A 208 -4.21 -7.42 0.19
C HIS A 208 -4.52 -6.31 -0.84
N ARG A 209 -4.21 -5.06 -0.48
CA ARG A 209 -4.59 -3.85 -1.21
C ARG A 209 -3.46 -3.16 -1.98
N ALA A 210 -2.20 -3.52 -1.73
CA ALA A 210 -1.05 -2.86 -2.34
C ALA A 210 0.13 -3.82 -2.57
N LEU A 211 1.03 -3.43 -3.45
CA LEU A 211 2.40 -3.94 -3.50
C LEU A 211 3.26 -2.95 -2.71
N VAL A 212 4.10 -3.44 -1.80
CA VAL A 212 5.00 -2.60 -1.00
C VAL A 212 6.42 -2.89 -1.42
N ASP A 213 7.15 -1.88 -1.86
CA ASP A 213 8.56 -1.99 -2.19
C ASP A 213 9.35 -2.53 -0.99
N VAL A 214 10.22 -3.52 -1.24
CA VAL A 214 11.06 -4.12 -0.20
C VAL A 214 11.92 -3.06 0.48
N ALA A 215 12.44 -2.06 -0.25
CA ALA A 215 13.22 -0.98 0.34
C ALA A 215 12.41 -0.14 1.34
N LEU A 216 11.12 0.07 1.07
CA LEU A 216 10.21 0.76 1.99
C LEU A 216 9.91 -0.08 3.24
N THR A 217 9.80 -1.39 3.06
CA THR A 217 9.66 -2.32 4.19
C THR A 217 10.94 -2.38 5.05
N ASP A 218 12.11 -2.35 4.44
CA ASP A 218 13.40 -2.31 5.15
C ASP A 218 13.56 -1.00 5.93
N GLU A 219 13.14 0.13 5.37
CA GLU A 219 13.07 1.41 6.08
C GLU A 219 12.13 1.34 7.29
N LEU A 220 10.95 0.74 7.13
CA LEU A 220 10.01 0.53 8.24
C LEU A 220 10.63 -0.30 9.37
N LEU A 221 11.34 -1.38 9.01
CA LEU A 221 12.03 -2.23 9.98
C LEU A 221 13.15 -1.44 10.68
N PHE A 222 13.97 -0.72 9.93
CA PHE A 222 15.04 0.12 10.45
C PHE A 222 14.52 1.17 11.45
N LEU A 223 13.46 1.91 11.09
CA LEU A 223 12.82 2.88 11.97
C LEU A 223 12.28 2.22 13.25
N SER A 224 11.67 1.04 13.12
CA SER A 224 11.17 0.29 14.27
C SER A 224 12.29 -0.16 15.22
N LEU A 225 13.45 -0.58 14.70
CA LEU A 225 14.62 -0.93 15.51
C LEU A 225 15.16 0.29 16.27
N ASN A 226 15.02 1.48 15.68
CA ASN A 226 15.33 2.77 16.31
C ASN A 226 14.18 3.33 17.17
N ARG A 227 13.26 2.45 17.63
CA ARG A 227 12.16 2.78 18.54
C ARG A 227 11.14 3.79 17.99
N VAL A 228 11.10 3.97 16.67
CA VAL A 228 10.03 4.75 16.02
C VAL A 228 8.79 3.87 15.91
N SER A 229 7.66 4.36 16.40
CA SER A 229 6.41 3.59 16.37
C SER A 229 5.81 3.55 14.97
N ALA A 230 5.04 2.49 14.67
CA ALA A 230 4.34 2.36 13.39
C ALA A 230 3.31 3.49 13.11
N SER A 231 2.91 4.27 14.12
CA SER A 231 2.09 5.47 13.88
C SER A 231 2.95 6.62 13.37
N VAL A 232 4.10 6.86 14.00
CA VAL A 232 5.05 7.89 13.55
C VAL A 232 5.59 7.56 12.16
N CYS A 233 5.87 6.29 11.86
CA CYS A 233 6.24 5.89 10.49
C CYS A 233 5.12 6.18 9.48
N ALA A 234 3.86 5.97 9.86
CA ALA A 234 2.73 6.25 8.98
C ALA A 234 2.63 7.74 8.65
N ASP A 235 2.82 8.60 9.65
CA ASP A 235 2.83 10.04 9.48
C ASP A 235 4.04 10.48 8.64
N LEU A 236 5.23 9.94 8.89
CA LEU A 236 6.43 10.21 8.10
C LEU A 236 6.27 9.83 6.62
N PHE A 237 5.75 8.64 6.33
CA PHE A 237 5.50 8.23 4.95
C PHE A 237 4.42 9.09 4.30
N LYS A 238 3.36 9.44 5.04
CA LYS A 238 2.33 10.36 4.57
C LYS A 238 2.91 11.72 4.19
N GLU A 239 3.77 12.30 5.03
CA GLU A 239 4.44 13.58 4.74
C GLU A 239 5.32 13.49 3.49
N ARG A 240 6.02 12.37 3.27
CA ARG A 240 6.80 12.18 2.03
C ARG A 240 5.91 12.08 0.79
N PHE A 241 4.78 11.37 0.86
CA PHE A 241 3.79 11.36 -0.21
C PHE A 241 3.21 12.76 -0.48
N MET A 242 2.90 13.52 0.57
CA MET A 242 2.41 14.90 0.46
C MET A 242 3.45 15.81 -0.19
N ARG A 243 4.72 15.68 0.18
CA ARG A 243 5.80 16.46 -0.41
C ARG A 243 5.90 16.24 -1.92
N HIS A 244 5.93 14.98 -2.36
CA HIS A 244 5.97 14.68 -3.79
C HIS A 244 4.75 15.24 -4.53
N PHE A 245 3.56 15.14 -3.93
CA PHE A 245 2.35 15.75 -4.50
C PHE A 245 2.51 17.27 -4.66
N TYR A 246 3.00 17.97 -3.63
CA TYR A 246 3.22 19.42 -3.70
C TYR A 246 4.29 19.81 -4.71
N ASP A 247 5.32 18.99 -4.89
CA ASP A 247 6.35 19.20 -5.91
C ASP A 247 5.73 19.14 -7.32
N LEU A 248 4.83 18.18 -7.58
CA LEU A 248 4.09 18.11 -8.86
C LEU A 248 3.13 19.28 -9.05
N GLU A 249 2.41 19.67 -7.99
CA GLU A 249 1.50 20.81 -8.02
C GLU A 249 2.26 22.11 -8.32
N LEU A 250 3.40 22.33 -7.68
CA LEU A 250 4.27 23.49 -7.92
C LEU A 250 4.76 23.50 -9.37
N ALA A 251 5.29 22.38 -9.86
CA ALA A 251 5.78 22.27 -11.23
C ALA A 251 4.67 22.57 -12.26
N TRP A 252 3.44 22.13 -12.02
CA TRP A 252 2.30 22.47 -12.87
C TRP A 252 1.97 23.97 -12.82
N LYS A 253 1.91 24.58 -11.63
CA LYS A 253 1.65 26.02 -11.47
C LYS A 253 2.72 26.89 -12.14
N GLU A 254 3.99 26.52 -12.03
CA GLU A 254 5.09 27.22 -12.69
C GLU A 254 4.95 27.16 -14.22
N ARG A 255 4.54 26.02 -14.78
CA ARG A 255 4.27 25.89 -16.22
C ARG A 255 3.11 26.77 -16.67
N LEU A 256 2.05 26.84 -15.88
CA LEU A 256 0.90 27.69 -16.14
C LEU A 256 1.31 29.17 -16.16
N ALA A 257 2.07 29.62 -15.15
CA ALA A 257 2.60 30.98 -15.08
C ALA A 257 3.54 31.30 -16.27
N ALA A 258 4.42 30.36 -16.62
CA ALA A 258 5.33 30.53 -17.76
C ALA A 258 4.57 30.68 -19.09
N ALA A 259 3.47 29.97 -19.28
CA ALA A 259 2.65 30.11 -20.48
C ALA A 259 1.87 31.43 -20.54
N GLN A 260 1.32 31.86 -19.40
CA GLN A 260 0.71 33.18 -19.27
C GLN A 260 1.71 34.29 -19.63
N SER A 261 2.95 34.20 -19.15
CA SER A 261 4.01 35.17 -19.47
C SER A 261 4.37 35.23 -20.96
N LYS A 262 4.12 34.16 -21.71
CA LYS A 262 4.37 34.06 -23.16
C LYS A 262 3.18 34.51 -24.01
N GLY A 263 2.09 34.97 -23.39
CA GLY A 263 0.87 35.36 -24.11
C GLY A 263 0.21 34.18 -24.83
N LEU A 264 0.46 32.95 -24.39
CA LEU A 264 -0.35 31.82 -24.85
C LEU A 264 -1.79 32.06 -24.39
N PRO A 265 -2.80 31.71 -25.23
CA PRO A 265 -4.19 32.04 -24.95
C PRO A 265 -4.58 31.58 -23.54
N PRO A 266 -5.41 32.35 -22.83
CA PRO A 266 -5.90 31.95 -21.52
C PRO A 266 -6.52 30.57 -21.66
N PHE A 267 -6.08 29.64 -20.82
CA PHE A 267 -6.73 28.34 -20.77
C PHE A 267 -8.17 28.61 -20.31
N ASP A 268 -9.14 28.34 -21.19
CA ASP A 268 -10.59 28.52 -20.97
C ASP A 268 -11.10 27.55 -19.90
N CYS A 269 -10.62 27.71 -18.68
CA CYS A 269 -10.99 26.83 -17.60
C CYS A 269 -11.37 27.68 -16.40
N ASP A 270 -12.55 27.36 -15.88
CA ASP A 270 -12.98 27.62 -14.52
C ASP A 270 -11.81 27.43 -13.53
N PRO A 271 -11.85 28.08 -12.36
CA PRO A 271 -10.79 27.99 -11.36
C PRO A 271 -10.35 26.53 -11.17
N PRO A 272 -9.03 26.28 -11.08
CA PRO A 272 -8.51 24.92 -11.03
C PRO A 272 -9.19 24.17 -9.89
N PRO A 273 -9.67 22.94 -10.14
CA PRO A 273 -10.40 22.19 -9.13
C PRO A 273 -9.53 22.02 -7.89
N ASP A 274 -10.15 22.02 -6.70
CA ASP A 274 -9.42 21.75 -5.45
C ASP A 274 -8.62 20.45 -5.58
N LEU A 275 -7.30 20.62 -5.65
CA LEU A 275 -6.33 19.55 -5.79
C LEU A 275 -6.19 18.85 -4.43
N LEU A 276 -7.05 17.87 -4.17
CA LEU A 276 -6.95 17.06 -2.95
C LEU A 276 -5.91 15.93 -3.17
N PRO A 277 -4.84 15.87 -2.36
CA PRO A 277 -3.74 14.90 -2.55
C PRO A 277 -4.19 13.46 -2.32
N PHE A 278 -4.87 13.23 -1.20
CA PHE A 278 -5.41 11.93 -0.84
C PHE A 278 -6.93 11.99 -0.87
N ARG A 279 -7.54 10.97 -1.48
CA ARG A 279 -8.98 10.72 -1.37
C ARG A 279 -9.21 9.36 -0.72
N CYS A 280 -10.44 8.84 -0.75
CA CYS A 280 -10.70 7.51 -0.23
C CYS A 280 -9.87 6.46 -0.98
N PHE A 281 -9.58 5.32 -0.34
CA PHE A 281 -8.72 4.26 -0.88
C PHE A 281 -9.12 3.84 -2.30
N ASP A 282 -10.43 3.67 -2.48
CA ASP A 282 -11.06 3.24 -3.73
C ASP A 282 -11.31 4.39 -4.70
N ASP A 283 -10.92 5.64 -4.36
CA ASP A 283 -11.13 6.76 -5.27
C ASP A 283 -10.22 6.62 -6.50
N PRO A 284 -10.79 6.37 -7.69
CA PRO A 284 -10.02 6.38 -8.92
C PRO A 284 -9.52 7.79 -9.29
N LEU A 285 -10.05 8.85 -8.67
CA LEU A 285 -9.79 10.27 -8.97
C LEU A 285 -8.73 10.92 -8.09
N GLY A 286 -8.24 10.26 -7.02
CA GLY A 286 -7.18 10.85 -6.20
C GLY A 286 -5.88 10.98 -6.99
N TYR A 287 -5.40 12.21 -7.19
CA TYR A 287 -4.14 12.53 -7.88
C TYR A 287 -2.93 11.78 -7.28
N PHE A 288 -2.96 11.51 -5.96
CA PHE A 288 -2.02 10.62 -5.27
C PHE A 288 -2.67 9.38 -4.63
N GLY A 289 -3.98 9.24 -4.82
CA GLY A 289 -4.76 8.06 -4.45
C GLY A 289 -4.93 7.87 -2.95
N TRP A 290 -3.99 7.11 -2.34
CA TRP A 290 -4.15 6.53 -1.00
C TRP A 290 -2.85 6.49 -0.20
N CYS A 291 -2.93 6.94 1.06
CA CYS A 291 -1.89 6.73 2.06
C CYS A 291 -2.33 5.68 3.10
N PRO A 292 -1.54 4.62 3.37
CA PRO A 292 -1.90 3.62 4.37
C PRO A 292 -1.94 4.18 5.80
N LYS A 293 -2.92 3.72 6.59
CA LYS A 293 -3.05 4.06 8.02
C LYS A 293 -2.01 3.29 8.86
N SER A 294 -1.74 3.76 10.07
CA SER A 294 -0.82 3.09 11.03
C SER A 294 -1.06 1.59 11.21
N ASN A 295 -2.32 1.12 11.21
CA ASN A 295 -2.64 -0.31 11.33
C ASN A 295 -2.12 -1.15 10.15
N PHE A 296 -2.03 -0.58 8.94
CA PHE A 296 -1.44 -1.25 7.79
C PHE A 296 0.05 -1.50 8.05
N TRP A 297 0.80 -0.45 8.41
CA TRP A 297 2.22 -0.53 8.69
C TRP A 297 2.54 -1.44 9.87
N ARG A 298 1.73 -1.42 10.93
CA ARG A 298 1.90 -2.34 12.07
C ARG A 298 1.75 -3.81 11.66
N ARG A 299 0.77 -4.13 10.80
CA ARG A 299 0.59 -5.50 10.30
C ARG A 299 1.73 -5.92 9.39
N LEU A 300 2.16 -5.03 8.50
CA LEU A 300 3.30 -5.26 7.62
C LEU A 300 4.58 -5.52 8.43
N LEU A 301 4.89 -4.64 9.39
CA LEU A 301 6.01 -4.80 10.30
C LEU A 301 5.96 -6.13 11.03
N ARG A 302 4.81 -6.50 11.63
CA ARG A 302 4.68 -7.80 12.32
C ARG A 302 5.00 -8.97 11.39
N LYS A 303 4.44 -8.97 10.19
CA LYS A 303 4.71 -10.01 9.18
C LYS A 303 6.19 -10.12 8.83
N GLU A 304 6.92 -9.00 8.81
CA GLU A 304 8.37 -9.01 8.63
C GLU A 304 9.12 -9.54 9.84
N LEU A 305 8.75 -9.08 11.04
CA LEU A 305 9.35 -9.59 12.28
C LEU A 305 9.18 -11.12 12.36
N ASP A 306 7.99 -11.63 12.02
CA ASP A 306 7.67 -13.06 12.00
C ASP A 306 8.54 -13.80 10.96
N ARG A 307 8.84 -13.19 9.82
CA ARG A 307 9.74 -13.78 8.80
C ARG A 307 11.17 -13.91 9.29
N TYR A 308 11.65 -12.95 10.09
CA TYR A 308 13.00 -12.94 10.64
C TYR A 308 13.12 -13.64 12.00
N GLU A 309 12.02 -14.07 12.60
CA GLU A 309 11.99 -14.67 13.94
C GLU A 309 12.97 -15.84 14.08
N GLU A 310 13.00 -16.75 13.10
CA GLU A 310 13.91 -17.90 13.13
C GLU A 310 15.38 -17.45 13.04
N LEU A 311 15.69 -16.50 12.18
CA LEU A 311 17.05 -15.99 12.00
C LEU A 311 17.54 -15.25 13.26
N TRP A 312 16.68 -14.41 13.85
CA TRP A 312 17.01 -13.73 15.11
C TRP A 312 17.14 -14.71 16.27
N THR A 313 16.30 -15.74 16.34
CA THR A 313 16.41 -16.78 17.37
C THR A 313 17.77 -17.47 17.29
N ARG A 314 18.20 -17.86 16.08
CA ARG A 314 19.54 -18.42 15.85
C ARG A 314 20.65 -17.44 16.20
N GLN A 315 20.51 -16.17 15.81
CA GLN A 315 21.51 -15.15 16.11
C GLN A 315 21.66 -14.91 17.61
N VAL A 316 20.56 -14.84 18.36
CA VAL A 316 20.57 -14.69 19.82
C VAL A 316 21.17 -15.91 20.50
N GLN A 317 20.92 -17.12 19.99
CA GLN A 317 21.56 -18.35 20.49
C GLN A 317 23.09 -18.38 20.28
N MET A 318 23.60 -17.66 19.26
CA MET A 318 25.04 -17.54 19.02
C MET A 318 25.72 -16.46 19.88
N ILE A 319 24.96 -15.56 20.52
CA ILE A 319 25.55 -14.57 21.43
C ILE A 319 26.01 -15.31 22.70
N GLY A 320 27.32 -15.37 22.90
CA GLY A 320 27.90 -15.98 24.09
C GLY A 320 27.28 -15.41 25.37
N GLY A 321 27.01 -16.30 26.35
CA GLY A 321 26.30 -15.96 27.60
C GLY A 321 26.95 -14.85 28.45
N THR A 322 28.17 -14.43 28.13
CA THR A 322 28.87 -13.28 28.71
C THR A 322 28.27 -11.92 28.31
N ILE A 323 27.53 -11.83 27.18
CA ILE A 323 26.97 -10.57 26.65
C ILE A 323 25.47 -10.41 26.96
N LEU A 324 24.84 -11.37 27.64
CA LEU A 324 23.50 -11.21 28.19
C LEU A 324 23.53 -10.39 29.49
N LYS A 325 23.95 -9.13 29.41
CA LYS A 325 23.58 -8.13 30.43
C LYS A 325 22.08 -7.90 30.29
N GLY A 326 21.33 -8.56 31.17
CA GLY A 326 19.88 -8.50 31.19
C GLY A 326 19.40 -7.05 31.14
N ASP A 327 18.65 -6.72 30.09
CA ASP A 327 17.83 -5.51 30.08
C ASP A 327 16.84 -5.63 31.23
N HIS A 328 17.04 -4.79 32.26
CA HIS A 328 16.22 -4.74 33.46
C HIS A 328 14.75 -4.37 33.20
N SER A 329 14.36 -4.09 31.94
CA SER A 329 12.99 -3.75 31.55
C SER A 329 12.04 -4.93 31.32
N ARG A 330 12.52 -6.19 31.27
CA ARG A 330 11.63 -7.36 31.16
C ARG A 330 11.73 -8.31 32.34
N LYS A 331 10.56 -8.61 32.89
CA LYS A 331 10.21 -9.54 33.98
C LYS A 331 10.65 -11.01 33.76
N THR A 332 11.68 -11.28 32.96
CA THR A 332 12.19 -12.63 32.70
C THR A 332 12.77 -13.28 33.97
N ALA A 333 13.28 -12.46 34.90
CA ALA A 333 13.74 -12.94 36.20
C ALA A 333 12.65 -13.58 37.08
N LYS A 334 11.35 -13.38 36.78
CA LYS A 334 10.25 -13.99 37.55
C LYS A 334 9.92 -15.43 37.12
N LEU A 335 10.40 -15.88 35.96
CA LEU A 335 10.09 -17.21 35.40
C LEU A 335 11.21 -18.23 35.62
N ILE A 336 12.41 -17.79 35.99
CA ILE A 336 13.49 -18.70 36.39
C ILE A 336 13.27 -19.07 37.86
N ARG A 337 12.39 -20.04 38.12
CA ARG A 337 12.42 -20.78 39.38
C ARG A 337 13.62 -21.72 39.32
N ILE A 338 14.75 -21.29 39.88
CA ILE A 338 15.86 -22.20 40.17
C ILE A 338 15.29 -23.27 41.12
N LYS A 339 15.09 -24.50 40.62
CA LYS A 339 14.86 -25.65 41.48
C LYS A 339 16.17 -25.93 42.20
N VAL A 340 16.33 -25.34 43.39
CA VAL A 340 17.40 -25.71 44.31
C VAL A 340 17.20 -27.19 44.65
N PRO A 341 18.18 -28.07 44.37
CA PRO A 341 18.12 -29.46 44.78
C PRO A 341 17.89 -29.55 46.29
N PRO A 342 17.11 -30.51 46.80
CA PRO A 342 16.82 -30.66 48.22
C PRO A 342 18.06 -30.72 49.11
N SER A 343 19.21 -31.15 48.57
CA SER A 343 20.49 -31.29 49.27
C SER A 343 21.15 -29.96 49.69
N GLN A 344 20.63 -28.80 49.27
CA GLN A 344 21.18 -27.49 49.63
C GLN A 344 20.25 -26.63 50.50
N ARG A 345 19.18 -27.21 51.07
CA ARG A 345 18.24 -26.47 51.96
C ARG A 345 18.69 -26.32 53.41
N SER A 346 19.84 -26.86 53.81
CA SER A 346 20.40 -26.61 55.13
C SER A 346 21.71 -25.83 54.99
N ILE A 347 21.62 -24.50 55.12
CA ILE A 347 22.50 -23.63 55.91
C ILE A 347 21.93 -22.19 55.77
N ARG A 348 21.43 -21.70 56.92
CA ARG A 348 20.89 -20.37 57.27
C ARG A 348 19.47 -20.04 56.83
#